data_AF-A0A507E3Y2-F1
#
_entry.id   AF-A0A507E3Y2-F1
#
_cell.length_a   1.000
_cell.length_b   1.000
_cell.length_c   1.000
_cell.angle_alpha   90.00
_cell.angle_beta   90.00
_cell.angle_gamma   90.00
#
_symmetry.space_group_name_H-M   'P 1'
#
loop_
_entity.id
_entity.type
_entity.pdbx_description
1 polymer ?
#
loop_
_entity_poly.entity_id
_entity_poly.type
_entity_poly.pdbx_seq_one_letter_code
_entity_poly.pdbx_strand_id
1 'polypeptide(L)'
;MRQFDRSTVVDEELHDLKLRFELLEGDRKAYYETSQWAIRQNKEEVSQLRMRNKEISDAIAKLKKTEADVQSSRASMSELEKFDQKICEMHKKFDELQAEARAKEDKLRGMHDQLADLRREAEIVKSNLQDSPQAKEIRMLENRLDKAMIKYNEAQAVRKTYEQIVKRLQEERLTFDNQLANFEKSLKAKKQDASELEMMSRDANHAKEVAKAELARLEQQINEERKQREKDLQTRKELVKQKLEISDKIDWKKLQLEDQTGDLAMTAEANKEHYDEAREKKIVEYEENMRLIKEATGVSDINEVIAKFQSQGDTHQHLSQLQKANEARNEELKRKKKEILAEYEDLKYSGEAKLAHARRMIEEMEQHLAEAEVKTAEAKVKYERTAKLMTNAKAGINHLSDKLDGIHLPDTPYLKMSDETVVQILEICIRKLEQLATNVQGKEVPEPVAPQPAAPATAGETTSIFQISPSQLPVYNTRVKLRPVEFEESSGEDEEEDDDYGEVPDRETIKKHTAQMLNAKLKTKQAKKGKKKRAAKDED
;
A
#
# COMPACT_ATOMS: atom_id res chain seq x y z
N MET A 1 106.80 13.11 -194.68
CA MET A 1 107.18 13.66 -193.36
C MET A 1 106.05 13.37 -192.39
N ARG A 2 106.39 12.75 -191.24
CA ARG A 2 105.66 12.70 -189.95
C ARG A 2 104.17 13.11 -189.96
N GLN A 3 103.28 12.15 -189.72
CA GLN A 3 101.99 12.29 -189.02
C GLN A 3 101.32 10.90 -188.90
N PHE A 4 101.90 10.03 -188.08
CA PHE A 4 101.15 8.99 -187.38
C PHE A 4 100.89 9.51 -185.96
N ASP A 5 99.84 9.02 -185.30
CA ASP A 5 99.61 9.10 -183.84
C ASP A 5 98.61 10.14 -183.27
N ARG A 6 97.39 10.20 -183.82
CA ARG A 6 96.25 10.89 -183.16
C ARG A 6 94.99 10.04 -182.99
N SER A 7 94.91 8.87 -183.62
CA SER A 7 93.71 8.01 -183.57
C SER A 7 93.72 7.06 -182.37
N THR A 8 94.90 6.60 -181.96
CA THR A 8 95.14 5.68 -180.83
C THR A 8 94.80 6.32 -179.48
N VAL A 9 95.15 7.60 -179.31
CA VAL A 9 94.83 8.38 -178.11
C VAL A 9 93.32 8.56 -177.93
N VAL A 10 92.56 8.71 -179.02
CA VAL A 10 91.11 8.90 -178.97
C VAL A 10 90.39 7.62 -178.54
N ASP A 11 90.88 6.44 -178.94
CA ASP A 11 90.30 5.17 -178.53
C ASP A 11 90.59 4.84 -177.04
N GLU A 12 91.77 5.24 -176.53
CA GLU A 12 92.08 5.13 -175.11
C GLU A 12 91.20 6.07 -174.26
N GLU A 13 91.01 7.32 -174.69
CA GLU A 13 90.10 8.28 -174.03
C GLU A 13 88.64 7.79 -174.03
N LEU A 14 88.19 7.12 -175.11
CA LEU A 14 86.85 6.55 -175.19
C LEU A 14 86.67 5.34 -174.26
N HIS A 15 87.69 4.50 -174.10
CA HIS A 15 87.63 3.35 -173.19
C HIS A 15 87.59 3.79 -171.74
N ASP A 16 88.38 4.80 -171.37
CA ASP A 16 88.41 5.35 -170.02
C ASP A 16 87.06 6.01 -169.65
N LEU A 17 86.42 6.67 -170.63
CA LEU A 17 85.08 7.24 -170.45
C LEU A 17 84.00 6.16 -170.25
N LYS A 18 84.11 5.01 -170.91
CA LYS A 18 83.20 3.86 -170.70
C LYS A 18 83.37 3.26 -169.31
N LEU A 19 84.60 3.08 -168.84
CA LEU A 19 84.88 2.55 -167.51
C LEU A 19 84.33 3.47 -166.41
N ARG A 20 84.46 4.79 -166.61
CA ARG A 20 83.90 5.80 -165.71
C ARG A 20 82.37 5.80 -165.68
N PHE A 21 81.72 5.52 -166.81
CA PHE A 21 80.27 5.38 -166.88
C PHE A 21 79.76 4.14 -166.14
N GLU A 22 80.47 3.02 -166.27
CA GLU A 22 80.14 1.75 -165.60
C GLU A 22 80.28 1.87 -164.08
N LEU A 23 81.31 2.61 -163.60
CA LEU A 23 81.47 2.93 -162.18
C LEU A 23 80.31 3.80 -161.64
N LEU A 24 79.90 4.83 -162.40
CA LEU A 24 78.77 5.70 -162.07
C LEU A 24 77.44 4.94 -162.03
N GLU A 25 77.23 3.96 -162.92
CA GLU A 25 76.06 3.08 -162.85
C GLU A 25 76.11 2.14 -161.64
N GLY A 26 77.30 1.66 -161.27
CA GLY A 26 77.53 0.91 -160.04
C GLY A 26 77.17 1.72 -158.78
N ASP A 27 77.65 2.96 -158.70
CA ASP A 27 77.32 3.89 -157.60
C ASP A 27 75.82 4.21 -157.56
N ARG A 28 75.20 4.47 -158.72
CA ARG A 28 73.75 4.72 -158.79
C ARG A 28 72.95 3.52 -158.29
N LYS A 29 73.38 2.30 -158.63
CA LYS A 29 72.74 1.07 -158.17
C LYS A 29 72.92 0.86 -156.67
N ALA A 30 74.14 1.06 -156.14
CA ALA A 30 74.42 0.97 -154.72
C ALA A 30 73.61 1.98 -153.89
N TYR A 31 73.49 3.23 -154.36
CA TYR A 31 72.63 4.25 -153.72
C TYR A 31 71.16 3.84 -153.73
N TYR A 32 70.66 3.29 -154.84
CA TYR A 32 69.28 2.83 -154.93
C TYR A 32 69.00 1.64 -154.00
N GLU A 33 69.90 0.66 -153.96
CA GLU A 33 69.79 -0.50 -153.06
C GLU A 33 69.86 -0.09 -151.58
N THR A 34 70.74 0.84 -151.22
CA THR A 34 70.85 1.39 -149.86
C THR A 34 69.58 2.14 -149.46
N SER A 35 69.02 2.94 -150.37
CA SER A 35 67.75 3.67 -150.15
C SER A 35 66.57 2.71 -149.99
N GLN A 36 66.46 1.69 -150.84
CA GLN A 36 65.40 0.68 -150.73
C GLN A 36 65.53 -0.15 -149.45
N TRP A 37 66.75 -0.46 -149.02
CA TRP A 37 67.00 -1.15 -147.75
C TRP A 37 66.56 -0.28 -146.56
N ALA A 38 66.94 1.00 -146.54
CA ALA A 38 66.50 1.95 -145.50
C ALA A 38 64.97 2.13 -145.45
N ILE A 39 64.31 2.16 -146.61
CA ILE A 39 62.84 2.22 -146.68
C ILE A 39 62.20 0.95 -146.09
N ARG A 40 62.77 -0.24 -146.36
CA ARG A 40 62.28 -1.50 -145.77
C ARG A 40 62.47 -1.51 -144.26
N GLN A 41 63.64 -1.11 -143.78
CA GLN A 41 63.93 -1.03 -142.34
C GLN A 41 62.96 -0.08 -141.62
N ASN A 42 62.73 1.11 -142.19
CA ASN A 42 61.78 2.07 -141.63
C ASN A 42 60.34 1.53 -141.62
N LYS A 43 59.91 0.77 -142.63
CA LYS A 43 58.58 0.14 -142.63
C LYS A 43 58.42 -0.90 -141.53
N GLU A 44 59.47 -1.67 -141.26
CA GLU A 44 59.46 -2.68 -140.20
C GLU A 44 59.42 -2.03 -138.81
N GLU A 45 60.18 -0.94 -138.61
CA GLU A 45 60.17 -0.17 -137.36
C GLU A 45 58.79 0.46 -137.08
N VAL A 46 58.14 1.03 -138.11
CA VAL A 46 56.76 1.54 -137.98
C VAL A 46 55.77 0.44 -137.60
N SER A 47 55.92 -0.77 -138.16
CA SER A 47 55.07 -1.91 -137.80
C SER A 47 55.25 -2.31 -136.33
N GLN A 48 56.50 -2.39 -135.86
CA GLN A 48 56.81 -2.69 -134.46
C GLN A 48 56.24 -1.64 -133.49
N LEU A 49 56.37 -0.35 -133.83
CA LEU A 49 55.82 0.74 -133.01
C LEU A 49 54.28 0.68 -132.92
N ARG A 50 53.59 0.31 -134.00
CA ARG A 50 52.13 0.13 -133.99
C ARG A 50 51.70 -1.03 -133.10
N MET A 51 52.46 -2.13 -133.09
CA MET A 51 52.20 -3.27 -132.21
C MET A 51 52.33 -2.86 -130.74
N ARG A 52 53.43 -2.18 -130.37
CA ARG A 52 53.65 -1.69 -129.00
C ARG A 52 52.58 -0.71 -128.55
N ASN A 53 52.10 0.19 -129.42
CA ASN A 53 51.00 1.10 -129.09
C ASN A 53 49.68 0.36 -128.80
N LYS A 54 49.42 -0.75 -129.51
CA LYS A 54 48.25 -1.59 -129.26
C LYS A 54 48.37 -2.30 -127.91
N GLU A 55 49.53 -2.86 -127.59
CA GLU A 55 49.80 -3.50 -126.30
C GLU A 55 49.63 -2.54 -125.11
N ILE A 56 50.13 -1.31 -125.23
CA ILE A 56 49.98 -0.28 -124.20
C ILE A 56 48.50 0.11 -124.03
N SER A 57 47.74 0.24 -125.12
CA SER A 57 46.31 0.55 -125.05
C SER A 57 45.52 -0.55 -124.35
N ASP A 58 45.82 -1.82 -124.65
CA ASP A 58 45.19 -2.98 -124.00
C ASP A 58 45.55 -3.06 -122.51
N ALA A 59 46.78 -2.67 -122.12
CA ALA A 59 47.20 -2.61 -120.72
C ALA A 59 46.45 -1.51 -119.94
N ILE A 60 46.25 -0.34 -120.54
CA ILE A 60 45.47 0.77 -119.93
C ILE A 60 44.01 0.36 -119.72
N ALA A 61 43.41 -0.35 -120.67
CA ALA A 61 42.04 -0.84 -120.54
C ALA A 61 41.87 -1.83 -119.37
N LYS A 62 42.86 -2.70 -119.14
CA LYS A 62 42.85 -3.63 -118.00
C LYS A 62 42.94 -2.90 -116.66
N LEU A 63 43.83 -1.92 -116.53
CA LEU A 63 44.00 -1.14 -115.29
C LEU A 63 42.73 -0.40 -114.87
N LYS A 64 42.04 0.24 -115.83
CA LYS A 64 40.77 0.93 -115.56
C LYS A 64 39.67 -0.01 -115.06
N LYS A 65 39.65 -1.27 -115.52
CA LYS A 65 38.67 -2.26 -115.06
C LYS A 65 38.89 -2.66 -113.59
N THR A 66 40.15 -2.87 -113.20
CA THR A 66 40.52 -3.16 -111.80
C THR A 66 40.23 -2.00 -110.85
N GLU A 67 40.36 -0.75 -111.31
CA GLU A 67 40.07 0.43 -110.48
C GLU A 67 38.57 0.54 -110.13
N ALA A 68 37.70 0.16 -111.07
CA ALA A 68 36.26 0.09 -110.86
C ALA A 68 35.85 -1.00 -109.84
N ASP A 69 36.50 -2.16 -109.83
CA ASP A 69 36.23 -3.22 -108.85
C ASP A 69 36.69 -2.84 -107.43
N VAL A 70 37.77 -2.09 -107.28
CA VAL A 70 38.26 -1.60 -105.96
C VAL A 70 37.35 -0.51 -105.38
N GLN A 71 36.75 0.33 -106.23
CA GLN A 71 35.78 1.34 -105.80
C GLN A 71 34.47 0.72 -105.27
N SER A 72 34.09 -0.46 -105.74
CA SER A 72 32.93 -1.22 -105.21
C SER A 72 33.16 -1.70 -103.76
N SER A 73 34.39 -2.02 -103.38
CA SER A 73 34.74 -2.48 -102.02
C SER A 73 34.68 -1.36 -100.96
N ARG A 74 34.83 -0.10 -101.37
CA ARG A 74 34.79 1.08 -100.48
C ARG A 74 33.39 1.42 -99.95
N ALA A 75 32.34 0.78 -100.47
CA ALA A 75 30.96 0.93 -99.98
C ALA A 75 30.70 0.26 -98.62
N SER A 76 31.66 -0.51 -98.08
CA SER A 76 31.59 -1.15 -96.75
C SER A 76 31.98 -0.24 -95.56
N MET A 77 32.25 1.06 -95.79
CA MET A 77 32.61 2.04 -94.74
C MET A 77 31.41 2.65 -93.97
N SER A 78 30.16 2.39 -94.37
CA SER A 78 28.97 3.04 -93.77
C SER A 78 28.52 2.46 -92.42
N GLU A 79 28.84 1.21 -92.10
CA GLU A 79 28.38 0.57 -90.84
C GLU A 79 29.35 0.79 -89.68
N LEU A 80 30.66 0.76 -89.93
CA LEU A 80 31.69 0.97 -88.92
C LEU A 80 31.65 2.39 -88.34
N GLU A 81 31.50 3.41 -89.20
CA GLU A 81 31.37 4.81 -88.79
C GLU A 81 30.14 5.05 -87.90
N LYS A 82 29.03 4.32 -88.13
CA LYS A 82 27.83 4.38 -87.29
C LYS A 82 28.07 3.76 -85.91
N PHE A 83 28.86 2.70 -85.82
CA PHE A 83 29.24 2.11 -84.53
C PHE A 83 30.16 3.05 -83.74
N ASP A 84 31.15 3.67 -84.39
CA ASP A 84 32.03 4.65 -83.74
C ASP A 84 31.25 5.87 -83.25
N GLN A 85 30.31 6.40 -84.04
CA GLN A 85 29.42 7.49 -83.63
C GLN A 85 28.61 7.08 -82.38
N LYS A 86 28.09 5.85 -82.36
CA LYS A 86 27.31 5.34 -81.22
C LYS A 86 28.16 5.12 -79.96
N ILE A 87 29.42 4.70 -80.12
CA ILE A 87 30.37 4.59 -79.01
C ILE A 87 30.67 5.99 -78.43
N CYS A 88 30.93 6.97 -79.28
CA CYS A 88 31.15 8.36 -78.85
C CYS A 88 29.92 8.94 -78.12
N GLU A 89 28.71 8.69 -78.62
CA GLU A 89 27.47 9.09 -77.93
C GLU A 89 27.31 8.40 -76.57
N MET A 90 27.65 7.12 -76.47
CA MET A 90 27.59 6.37 -75.20
C MET A 90 28.64 6.85 -74.20
N HIS A 91 29.86 7.16 -74.64
CA HIS A 91 30.89 7.77 -73.79
C HIS A 91 30.45 9.15 -73.30
N LYS A 92 29.90 9.99 -74.19
CA LYS A 92 29.39 11.30 -73.79
C LYS A 92 28.27 11.20 -72.75
N LYS A 93 27.32 10.27 -72.94
CA LYS A 93 26.28 9.98 -71.95
C LYS A 93 26.84 9.45 -70.64
N PHE A 94 27.88 8.61 -70.68
CA PHE A 94 28.55 8.11 -69.50
C PHE A 94 29.24 9.24 -68.72
N ASP A 95 29.96 10.11 -69.41
CA ASP A 95 30.65 11.26 -68.81
C ASP A 95 29.63 12.25 -68.20
N GLU A 96 28.51 12.51 -68.90
CA GLU A 96 27.40 13.32 -68.38
C GLU A 96 26.80 12.71 -67.11
N LEU A 97 26.49 11.41 -67.10
CA LEU A 97 25.98 10.71 -65.92
C LEU A 97 27.01 10.67 -64.78
N GLN A 98 28.29 10.52 -65.10
CA GLN A 98 29.36 10.53 -64.10
C GLN A 98 29.53 11.92 -63.48
N ALA A 99 29.41 12.99 -64.27
CA ALA A 99 29.43 14.36 -63.77
C ALA A 99 28.19 14.64 -62.89
N GLU A 100 27.01 14.17 -63.28
CA GLU A 100 25.79 14.28 -62.47
C GLU A 100 25.90 13.50 -61.15
N ALA A 101 26.46 12.30 -61.18
CA ALA A 101 26.71 11.49 -59.98
C ALA A 101 27.67 12.20 -59.02
N ARG A 102 28.79 12.74 -59.51
CA ARG A 102 29.73 13.53 -58.70
C ARG A 102 29.09 14.77 -58.10
N ALA A 103 28.30 15.52 -58.89
CA ALA A 103 27.59 16.69 -58.37
C ALA A 103 26.58 16.33 -57.26
N LYS A 104 25.91 15.17 -57.37
CA LYS A 104 25.02 14.66 -56.32
C LYS A 104 25.79 14.20 -55.08
N GLU A 105 26.94 13.56 -55.25
CA GLU A 105 27.83 13.18 -54.14
C GLU A 105 28.36 14.39 -53.38
N ASP A 106 28.80 15.44 -54.08
CA ASP A 106 29.25 16.70 -53.48
C ASP A 106 28.10 17.38 -52.72
N LYS A 107 26.89 17.38 -53.28
CA LYS A 107 25.70 17.90 -52.59
C LYS A 107 25.35 17.08 -51.34
N LEU A 108 25.45 15.75 -51.42
CA LEU A 108 25.23 14.87 -50.27
C LEU A 108 26.27 15.09 -49.18
N ARG A 109 27.54 15.30 -49.54
CA ARG A 109 28.61 15.63 -48.60
C ARG A 109 28.32 16.96 -47.90
N GLY A 110 27.97 18.00 -48.67
CA GLY A 110 27.56 19.29 -48.10
C GLY A 110 26.37 19.19 -47.15
N MET A 111 25.36 18.37 -47.47
CA MET A 111 24.24 18.11 -46.58
C MET A 111 24.65 17.34 -45.31
N HIS A 112 25.57 16.38 -45.42
CA HIS A 112 26.09 15.66 -44.25
C HIS A 112 26.88 16.58 -43.32
N ASP A 113 27.69 17.48 -43.86
CA ASP A 113 28.45 18.45 -43.09
C ASP A 113 27.51 19.42 -42.34
N GLN A 114 26.48 19.94 -43.03
CA GLN A 114 25.43 20.76 -42.39
C GLN A 114 24.71 20.02 -41.27
N LEU A 115 24.41 18.73 -41.46
CA LEU A 115 23.75 17.90 -40.44
C LEU A 115 24.68 17.66 -39.24
N ALA A 116 25.98 17.49 -39.48
CA ALA A 116 26.97 17.36 -38.41
C ALA A 116 27.09 18.65 -37.58
N ASP A 117 27.06 19.81 -38.24
CA ASP A 117 27.12 21.11 -37.57
C ASP A 117 25.84 21.38 -36.74
N LEU A 118 24.66 21.14 -37.31
CA LEU A 118 23.38 21.25 -36.58
C LEU A 118 23.31 20.30 -35.37
N ARG A 119 23.88 19.09 -35.47
CA ARG A 119 23.97 18.17 -34.33
C ARG A 119 24.87 18.73 -33.23
N ARG A 120 26.01 19.31 -33.59
CA ARG A 120 26.96 19.91 -32.63
C ARG A 120 26.33 21.12 -31.92
N GLU A 121 25.61 21.96 -32.65
CA GLU A 121 24.85 23.09 -32.09
C GLU A 121 23.74 22.61 -31.13
N ALA A 122 22.97 21.59 -31.51
CA ALA A 122 21.93 21.02 -30.66
C ALA A 122 22.50 20.46 -29.34
N GLU A 123 23.69 19.87 -29.38
CA GLU A 123 24.36 19.33 -28.20
C GLU A 123 24.85 20.43 -27.25
N ILE A 124 25.35 21.55 -27.80
CA ILE A 124 25.73 22.76 -27.04
C ILE A 124 24.50 23.43 -26.41
N VAL A 125 23.38 23.52 -27.13
CA VAL A 125 22.13 24.07 -26.58
C VAL A 125 21.62 23.20 -25.42
N LYS A 126 21.72 21.87 -25.56
CA LYS A 126 21.28 20.93 -24.52
C LYS A 126 22.14 21.00 -23.25
N SER A 127 23.45 21.15 -23.38
CA SER A 127 24.33 21.34 -22.21
C SER A 127 24.05 22.68 -21.52
N ASN A 128 23.89 23.76 -22.29
CA ASN A 128 23.57 25.08 -21.76
C ASN A 128 22.18 25.13 -21.07
N LEU A 129 21.20 24.36 -21.54
CA LEU A 129 19.90 24.23 -20.86
C LEU A 129 20.01 23.54 -19.50
N GLN A 130 20.94 22.58 -19.32
CA GLN A 130 21.15 21.92 -18.02
C GLN A 130 21.88 22.79 -17.01
N ASP A 131 22.70 23.73 -17.48
CA ASP A 131 23.45 24.69 -16.65
C ASP A 131 22.81 26.08 -16.57
N SER A 132 21.67 26.26 -17.23
CA SER A 132 20.85 27.46 -17.18
C SER A 132 20.53 27.83 -15.72
N PRO A 133 20.52 29.14 -15.39
CA PRO A 133 20.17 29.61 -14.06
C PRO A 133 18.75 29.16 -13.65
N GLN A 134 17.82 29.09 -14.60
CA GLN A 134 16.46 28.57 -14.35
C GLN A 134 16.47 27.08 -13.98
N ALA A 135 17.29 26.25 -14.66
CA ALA A 135 17.39 24.83 -14.33
C ALA A 135 17.99 24.61 -12.92
N LYS A 136 18.93 25.46 -12.50
CA LYS A 136 19.48 25.45 -11.14
C LYS A 136 18.45 25.88 -10.10
N GLU A 137 17.65 26.90 -10.41
CA GLU A 137 16.55 27.35 -9.54
C GLU A 137 15.48 26.28 -9.36
N ILE A 138 15.07 25.60 -10.43
CA ILE A 138 14.13 24.47 -10.38
C ILE A 138 14.67 23.37 -9.46
N ARG A 139 15.94 22.95 -9.63
CA ARG A 139 16.56 21.94 -8.73
C ARG A 139 16.61 22.40 -7.27
N MET A 140 16.82 23.69 -7.00
CA MET A 140 16.81 24.21 -5.63
C MET A 140 15.39 24.19 -5.03
N LEU A 141 14.38 24.55 -5.82
CA LEU A 141 12.98 24.50 -5.41
C LEU A 141 12.51 23.06 -5.16
N GLU A 142 12.89 22.13 -6.03
CA GLU A 142 12.63 20.69 -5.85
C GLU A 142 13.27 20.18 -4.55
N ASN A 143 14.56 20.45 -4.33
CA ASN A 143 15.23 20.06 -3.09
C ASN A 143 14.60 20.69 -1.84
N ARG A 144 14.09 21.92 -1.95
CA ARG A 144 13.41 22.61 -0.84
C ARG A 144 12.04 22.00 -0.58
N LEU A 145 11.32 21.60 -1.64
CA LEU A 145 10.05 20.89 -1.53
C LEU A 145 10.24 19.52 -0.89
N ASP A 146 11.24 18.75 -1.33
CA ASP A 146 11.57 17.45 -0.73
C ASP A 146 11.90 17.57 0.76
N LYS A 147 12.70 18.58 1.14
CA LYS A 147 12.96 18.87 2.56
C LYS A 147 11.69 19.24 3.33
N ALA A 148 10.77 19.99 2.72
CA ALA A 148 9.50 20.33 3.36
C ALA A 148 8.60 19.09 3.50
N MET A 149 8.56 18.20 2.51
CA MET A 149 7.83 16.93 2.56
C MET A 149 8.38 15.99 3.64
N ILE A 150 9.71 15.86 3.76
CA ILE A 150 10.33 15.06 4.83
C ILE A 150 9.93 15.61 6.20
N LYS A 151 10.03 16.93 6.41
CA LYS A 151 9.61 17.58 7.67
C LYS A 151 8.12 17.39 7.96
N TYR A 152 7.27 17.49 6.94
CA TYR A 152 5.83 17.26 7.09
C TYR A 152 5.53 15.82 7.50
N ASN A 153 6.15 14.84 6.86
CA ASN A 153 5.97 13.43 7.19
C ASN A 153 6.47 13.10 8.60
N GLU A 154 7.60 13.70 9.02
CA GLU A 154 8.13 13.54 10.37
C GLU A 154 7.21 14.20 11.42
N ALA A 155 6.71 15.40 11.15
CA ALA A 155 5.71 16.05 12.01
C ALA A 155 4.40 15.25 12.10
N GLN A 156 3.96 14.64 10.99
CA GLN A 156 2.79 13.75 10.98
C GLN A 156 3.03 12.47 11.81
N ALA A 157 4.22 11.88 11.73
CA ALA A 157 4.59 10.73 12.55
C ALA A 157 4.57 11.08 14.04
N VAL A 158 5.15 12.23 14.41
CA VAL A 158 5.14 12.74 15.79
C VAL A 158 3.71 13.07 16.25
N ARG A 159 2.88 13.65 15.39
CA ARG A 159 1.46 13.90 15.71
C ARG A 159 0.72 12.60 16.01
N LYS A 160 0.90 11.57 15.17
CA LYS A 160 0.27 10.26 15.37
C LYS A 160 0.68 9.63 16.70
N THR A 161 1.95 9.72 17.09
CA THR A 161 2.39 9.19 18.38
C THR A 161 1.78 9.96 19.55
N TYR A 162 1.69 11.29 19.47
CA TYR A 162 0.99 12.08 20.50
C TYR A 162 -0.50 11.77 20.55
N GLU A 163 -1.17 11.60 19.41
CA GLU A 163 -2.58 11.19 19.36
C GLU A 163 -2.78 9.83 20.05
N GLN A 164 -1.87 8.88 19.83
CA GLN A 164 -1.93 7.58 20.50
C GLN A 164 -1.68 7.67 22.01
N ILE A 165 -0.74 8.52 22.44
CA ILE A 165 -0.50 8.79 23.87
C ILE A 165 -1.75 9.40 24.51
N VAL A 166 -2.37 10.40 23.87
CA VAL A 166 -3.60 11.03 24.37
C VAL A 166 -4.73 10.03 24.47
N LYS A 167 -4.92 9.17 23.46
CA LYS A 167 -5.94 8.11 23.49
C LYS A 167 -5.73 7.17 24.67
N ARG A 168 -4.49 6.70 24.90
CA ARG A 168 -4.17 5.86 26.06
C ARG A 168 -4.43 6.56 27.38
N LEU A 169 -4.03 7.83 27.52
CA LEU A 169 -4.28 8.59 28.74
C LEU A 169 -5.78 8.81 28.99
N GLN A 170 -6.59 8.94 27.94
CA GLN A 170 -8.05 9.01 28.07
C GLN A 170 -8.65 7.67 28.52
N GLU A 171 -8.20 6.55 27.95
CA GLU A 171 -8.59 5.19 28.37
C GLU A 171 -8.18 4.91 29.83
N GLU A 172 -6.96 5.30 30.24
CA GLU A 172 -6.49 5.20 31.61
C GLU A 172 -7.30 6.09 32.56
N ARG A 173 -7.62 7.32 32.16
CA ARG A 173 -8.48 8.21 32.94
C ARG A 173 -9.84 7.57 33.24
N LEU A 174 -10.45 6.91 32.26
CA LEU A 174 -11.74 6.22 32.44
C LEU A 174 -11.64 5.02 33.38
N THR A 175 -10.49 4.34 33.43
CA THR A 175 -10.29 3.20 34.33
C THR A 175 -9.96 3.62 35.77
N PHE A 176 -9.35 4.78 35.98
CA PHE A 176 -9.06 5.28 37.33
C PHE A 176 -10.32 5.49 38.18
N ASP A 177 -11.41 6.00 37.61
CA ASP A 177 -12.67 6.19 38.36
C ASP A 177 -13.23 4.85 38.85
N ASN A 178 -13.15 3.79 38.03
CA ASN A 178 -13.57 2.45 38.43
C ASN A 178 -12.65 1.85 39.51
N GLN A 179 -11.33 2.03 39.38
CA GLN A 179 -10.38 1.62 40.41
C GLN A 179 -10.62 2.35 41.73
N LEU A 180 -10.88 3.67 41.68
CA LEU A 180 -11.20 4.47 42.85
C LEU A 180 -12.50 3.99 43.51
N ALA A 181 -13.56 3.77 42.74
CA ALA A 181 -14.83 3.24 43.27
C ALA A 181 -14.64 1.86 43.94
N ASN A 182 -13.80 0.99 43.38
CA ASN A 182 -13.46 -0.29 43.98
C ASN A 182 -12.70 -0.11 45.30
N PHE A 183 -11.70 0.77 45.35
CA PHE A 183 -10.98 1.07 46.59
C PHE A 183 -11.89 1.70 47.65
N GLU A 184 -12.79 2.61 47.28
CA GLU A 184 -13.78 3.20 48.18
C GLU A 184 -14.73 2.15 48.75
N LYS A 185 -15.20 1.22 47.91
CA LYS A 185 -16.04 0.09 48.34
C LYS A 185 -15.29 -0.82 49.31
N SER A 186 -14.04 -1.19 49.00
CA SER A 186 -13.20 -1.99 49.89
C SER A 186 -12.92 -1.27 51.21
N LEU A 187 -12.65 0.04 51.18
CA LEU A 187 -12.43 0.85 52.37
C LEU A 187 -13.69 0.90 53.25
N LYS A 188 -14.87 1.07 52.64
CA LYS A 188 -16.15 1.06 53.36
C LYS A 188 -16.40 -0.29 54.04
N ALA A 189 -16.18 -1.39 53.33
CA ALA A 189 -16.29 -2.74 53.91
C ALA A 189 -15.32 -2.91 55.08
N LYS A 190 -14.04 -2.53 54.92
CA LYS A 190 -13.05 -2.64 56.01
C LYS A 190 -13.35 -1.76 57.21
N LYS A 191 -13.92 -0.57 57.01
CA LYS A 191 -14.40 0.29 58.11
C LYS A 191 -15.55 -0.35 58.85
N GLN A 192 -16.47 -1.00 58.13
CA GLN A 192 -17.56 -1.75 58.75
C GLN A 192 -17.03 -2.94 59.56
N ASP A 193 -16.15 -3.77 58.96
CA ASP A 193 -15.50 -4.89 59.66
C ASP A 193 -14.79 -4.42 60.94
N ALA A 194 -14.07 -3.29 60.87
CA ALA A 194 -13.39 -2.71 62.02
C ALA A 194 -14.37 -2.26 63.12
N SER A 195 -15.48 -1.62 62.74
CA SER A 195 -16.54 -1.24 63.68
C SER A 195 -17.19 -2.46 64.34
N GLU A 196 -17.43 -3.52 63.58
CA GLU A 196 -17.98 -4.78 64.10
C GLU A 196 -17.01 -5.43 65.09
N LEU A 197 -15.71 -5.49 64.76
CA LEU A 197 -14.67 -5.98 65.67
C LEU A 197 -14.56 -5.15 66.95
N GLU A 198 -14.69 -3.82 66.87
CA GLU A 198 -14.73 -2.99 68.07
C GLU A 198 -15.94 -3.30 68.96
N MET A 199 -17.13 -3.49 68.37
CA MET A 199 -18.32 -3.88 69.13
C MET A 199 -18.12 -5.24 69.81
N MET A 200 -17.61 -6.24 69.07
CA MET A 200 -17.27 -7.56 69.64
C MET A 200 -16.23 -7.44 70.76
N SER A 201 -15.23 -6.54 70.62
CA SER A 201 -14.23 -6.29 71.67
C SER A 201 -14.85 -5.65 72.92
N ARG A 202 -15.78 -4.70 72.75
CA ARG A 202 -16.53 -4.09 73.86
C ARG A 202 -17.37 -5.15 74.59
N ASP A 203 -18.07 -6.01 73.86
CA ASP A 203 -18.88 -7.10 74.41
C ASP A 203 -18.01 -8.12 75.16
N ALA A 204 -16.88 -8.53 74.57
CA ALA A 204 -15.92 -9.45 75.20
C ALA A 204 -15.32 -8.86 76.49
N ASN A 205 -14.98 -7.56 76.48
CA ASN A 205 -14.50 -6.87 77.67
C ASN A 205 -15.59 -6.76 78.74
N HIS A 206 -16.83 -6.47 78.35
CA HIS A 206 -17.95 -6.44 79.28
C HIS A 206 -18.18 -7.81 79.93
N ALA A 207 -18.23 -8.87 79.14
CA ALA A 207 -18.36 -10.24 79.64
C ALA A 207 -17.23 -10.62 80.61
N LYS A 208 -16.00 -10.21 80.30
CA LYS A 208 -14.84 -10.40 81.19
C LYS A 208 -15.00 -9.65 82.51
N GLU A 209 -15.43 -8.39 82.50
CA GLU A 209 -15.62 -7.60 83.73
C GLU A 209 -16.79 -8.14 84.56
N VAL A 210 -17.87 -8.61 83.92
CA VAL A 210 -18.97 -9.31 84.61
C VAL A 210 -18.46 -10.58 85.28
N ALA A 211 -17.72 -11.43 84.56
CA ALA A 211 -17.16 -12.67 85.12
C ALA A 211 -16.18 -12.40 86.29
N LYS A 212 -15.37 -11.34 86.20
CA LYS A 212 -14.51 -10.92 87.31
C LYS A 212 -15.31 -10.42 88.52
N ALA A 213 -16.37 -9.66 88.29
CA ALA A 213 -17.23 -9.17 89.36
C ALA A 213 -17.95 -10.32 90.06
N GLU A 214 -18.44 -11.30 89.31
CA GLU A 214 -19.02 -12.54 89.86
C GLU A 214 -17.99 -13.35 90.65
N LEU A 215 -16.77 -13.51 90.13
CA LEU A 215 -15.68 -14.19 90.83
C LEU A 215 -15.37 -13.49 92.16
N ALA A 216 -15.21 -12.17 92.16
CA ALA A 216 -14.96 -11.39 93.37
C ALA A 216 -16.11 -11.52 94.39
N ARG A 217 -17.37 -11.52 93.93
CA ARG A 217 -18.55 -11.73 94.79
C ARG A 217 -18.53 -13.12 95.43
N LEU A 218 -18.22 -14.16 94.66
CA LEU A 218 -18.11 -15.53 95.17
C LEU A 218 -16.95 -15.69 96.14
N GLU A 219 -15.79 -15.10 95.86
CA GLU A 219 -14.64 -15.08 96.78
C GLU A 219 -14.99 -14.38 98.10
N GLN A 220 -15.67 -13.24 98.05
CA GLN A 220 -16.16 -12.54 99.24
C GLN A 220 -17.14 -13.42 100.03
N GLN A 221 -18.12 -14.03 99.37
CA GLN A 221 -19.09 -14.92 100.01
C GLN A 221 -18.39 -16.11 100.70
N ILE A 222 -17.44 -16.76 100.02
CA ILE A 222 -16.65 -17.87 100.60
C ILE A 222 -15.85 -17.39 101.81
N ASN A 223 -15.26 -16.19 101.75
CA ASN A 223 -14.49 -15.64 102.86
C ASN A 223 -15.38 -15.28 104.07
N GLU A 224 -16.57 -14.73 103.82
CA GLU A 224 -17.58 -14.47 104.86
C GLU A 224 -18.08 -15.78 105.50
N GLU A 225 -18.38 -16.81 104.71
CA GLU A 225 -18.73 -18.14 105.19
C GLU A 225 -17.60 -18.79 105.98
N ARG A 226 -16.33 -18.64 105.55
CA ARG A 226 -15.17 -19.10 106.32
C ARG A 226 -15.07 -18.38 107.67
N LYS A 227 -15.20 -17.05 107.68
CA LYS A 227 -15.17 -16.23 108.89
C LYS A 227 -16.31 -16.59 109.83
N GLN A 228 -17.50 -16.85 109.30
CA GLN A 228 -18.66 -17.27 110.09
C GLN A 228 -18.43 -18.67 110.69
N ARG A 229 -17.93 -19.63 109.90
CA ARG A 229 -17.56 -20.95 110.41
C ARG A 229 -16.46 -20.89 111.48
N GLU A 230 -15.48 -20.00 111.33
CA GLU A 230 -14.44 -19.80 112.34
C GLU A 230 -15.01 -19.22 113.65
N LYS A 231 -15.90 -18.23 113.55
CA LYS A 231 -16.65 -17.71 114.72
C LYS A 231 -17.46 -18.82 115.39
N ASP A 232 -18.20 -19.61 114.63
CA ASP A 232 -19.03 -20.70 115.17
C ASP A 232 -18.16 -21.80 115.81
N LEU A 233 -16.98 -22.08 115.23
CA LEU A 233 -16.02 -22.99 115.82
C LEU A 233 -15.45 -22.43 117.12
N GLN A 234 -15.17 -21.13 117.17
CA GLN A 234 -14.66 -20.45 118.36
C GLN A 234 -15.70 -20.41 119.48
N THR A 235 -16.96 -20.11 119.18
CA THR A 235 -18.06 -20.15 120.17
C THR A 235 -18.28 -21.58 120.69
N ARG A 236 -18.24 -22.59 119.82
CA ARG A 236 -18.29 -24.00 120.24
C ARG A 236 -17.11 -24.40 121.13
N LYS A 237 -15.88 -23.96 120.79
CA LYS A 237 -14.69 -24.18 121.63
C LYS A 237 -14.83 -23.54 123.00
N GLU A 238 -15.33 -22.32 123.07
CA GLU A 238 -15.57 -21.61 124.33
C GLU A 238 -16.66 -22.29 125.16
N LEU A 239 -17.77 -22.72 124.55
CA LEU A 239 -18.80 -23.50 125.24
C LEU A 239 -18.25 -24.83 125.78
N VAL A 240 -17.39 -25.53 125.03
CA VAL A 240 -16.73 -26.75 125.51
C VAL A 240 -15.80 -26.44 126.67
N LYS A 241 -15.01 -25.36 126.60
CA LYS A 241 -14.14 -24.92 127.69
C LYS A 241 -14.94 -24.59 128.95
N GLN A 242 -16.03 -23.84 128.82
CA GLN A 242 -16.95 -23.54 129.93
C GLN A 242 -17.57 -24.82 130.51
N LYS A 243 -17.95 -25.78 129.66
CA LYS A 243 -18.44 -27.09 130.12
C LYS A 243 -17.36 -27.89 130.85
N LEU A 244 -16.11 -27.86 130.40
CA LEU A 244 -14.99 -28.49 131.12
C LEU A 244 -14.75 -27.79 132.46
N GLU A 245 -14.75 -26.46 132.52
CA GLU A 245 -14.61 -25.72 133.80
C GLU A 245 -15.77 -26.01 134.76
N ILE A 246 -17.00 -26.12 134.24
CA ILE A 246 -18.16 -26.53 135.04
C ILE A 246 -18.05 -28.00 135.43
N SER A 247 -17.61 -28.90 134.55
CA SER A 247 -17.38 -30.31 134.85
C SER A 247 -16.31 -30.47 135.91
N ASP A 248 -15.19 -29.74 135.82
CA ASP A 248 -14.13 -29.73 136.84
C ASP A 248 -14.66 -29.19 138.17
N LYS A 249 -15.49 -28.14 138.15
CA LYS A 249 -16.18 -27.63 139.36
C LYS A 249 -17.23 -28.59 139.91
N ILE A 250 -17.93 -29.31 139.03
CA ILE A 250 -18.90 -30.34 139.39
C ILE A 250 -18.15 -31.55 139.94
N ASP A 251 -17.07 -32.03 139.34
CA ASP A 251 -16.25 -33.13 139.85
C ASP A 251 -15.63 -32.74 141.21
N TRP A 252 -15.23 -31.47 141.38
CA TRP A 252 -14.83 -30.92 142.68
C TRP A 252 -15.99 -30.91 143.70
N LYS A 253 -17.22 -30.60 143.27
CA LYS A 253 -18.43 -30.63 144.12
C LYS A 253 -19.05 -32.02 144.30
N LYS A 254 -18.86 -32.95 143.37
CA LYS A 254 -19.37 -34.32 143.34
C LYS A 254 -18.46 -35.24 144.14
N LEU A 255 -17.20 -34.84 144.35
CA LEU A 255 -16.35 -35.32 145.44
C LEU A 255 -16.82 -34.82 146.83
N GLN A 256 -17.75 -33.84 146.90
CA GLN A 256 -18.18 -33.20 148.16
C GLN A 256 -19.69 -33.33 148.48
N LEU A 257 -20.51 -33.84 147.55
CA LEU A 257 -21.95 -34.04 147.74
C LEU A 257 -22.41 -35.30 146.99
N GLU A 258 -22.11 -36.44 147.59
CA GLU A 258 -22.85 -37.69 147.41
C GLU A 258 -23.86 -37.77 148.56
N ASP A 259 -25.06 -37.20 148.42
CA ASP A 259 -26.24 -37.65 149.18
C ASP A 259 -27.59 -37.09 148.64
N GLN A 260 -28.58 -37.99 148.53
CA GLN A 260 -30.06 -37.82 148.45
C GLN A 260 -30.70 -37.19 147.18
N THR A 261 -31.21 -37.99 146.22
CA THR A 261 -32.58 -38.60 146.05
C THR A 261 -33.71 -37.59 145.73
N GLY A 262 -34.39 -37.65 144.57
CA GLY A 262 -35.60 -38.45 144.23
C GLY A 262 -36.89 -37.57 144.37
N ASP A 263 -38.01 -37.65 143.67
CA ASP A 263 -38.57 -38.41 142.54
C ASP A 263 -40.00 -37.83 142.22
N LEU A 264 -40.65 -38.25 141.11
CA LEU A 264 -42.12 -38.32 140.83
C LEU A 264 -42.98 -37.18 140.20
N ALA A 265 -43.20 -37.31 138.88
CA ALA A 265 -44.44 -37.66 138.11
C ALA A 265 -45.86 -37.00 138.27
N MET A 266 -46.42 -36.60 137.09
CA MET A 266 -47.81 -36.73 136.53
C MET A 266 -49.02 -36.02 137.22
N THR A 267 -50.11 -35.55 136.58
CA THR A 267 -50.82 -35.80 135.29
C THR A 267 -51.95 -34.77 135.05
N ALA A 268 -52.30 -34.58 133.76
CA ALA A 268 -53.62 -34.35 133.12
C ALA A 268 -54.73 -33.46 133.75
N GLU A 269 -55.35 -32.57 132.97
CA GLU A 269 -56.65 -32.86 132.30
C GLU A 269 -57.19 -31.70 131.44
N ALA A 270 -57.96 -32.10 130.43
CA ALA A 270 -58.58 -31.32 129.39
C ALA A 270 -60.09 -31.08 129.65
N ASN A 271 -60.65 -30.00 129.07
CA ASN A 271 -61.88 -30.01 128.25
C ASN A 271 -62.60 -28.65 128.24
N LYS A 272 -62.81 -28.09 127.04
CA LYS A 272 -64.01 -27.29 126.71
C LYS A 272 -64.16 -27.12 125.19
N GLU A 273 -64.74 -28.11 124.54
CA GLU A 273 -65.24 -28.05 123.15
C GLU A 273 -66.76 -28.17 123.17
N HIS A 274 -67.47 -27.24 122.51
CA HIS A 274 -68.72 -27.55 121.78
C HIS A 274 -69.29 -26.38 120.93
N TYR A 275 -68.47 -25.60 120.21
CA TYR A 275 -69.01 -24.62 119.25
C TYR A 275 -68.34 -24.56 117.87
N ASP A 276 -67.42 -25.47 117.53
CA ASP A 276 -66.62 -25.36 116.29
C ASP A 276 -66.75 -26.50 115.26
N GLU A 277 -67.54 -27.57 115.47
CA GLU A 277 -67.53 -28.75 114.57
C GLU A 277 -67.80 -28.47 113.08
N ALA A 278 -68.64 -27.48 112.74
CA ALA A 278 -68.93 -27.14 111.33
C ALA A 278 -67.83 -26.28 110.68
N ARG A 279 -67.17 -25.43 111.48
CA ARG A 279 -66.06 -24.60 111.04
C ARG A 279 -64.79 -25.44 110.94
N GLU A 280 -64.62 -26.36 111.88
CA GLU A 280 -63.51 -27.30 111.99
C GLU A 280 -63.49 -28.29 110.83
N LYS A 281 -64.63 -28.87 110.42
CA LYS A 281 -64.70 -29.71 109.20
C LYS A 281 -64.23 -28.98 107.95
N LYS A 282 -64.57 -27.70 107.80
CA LYS A 282 -64.15 -26.89 106.65
C LYS A 282 -62.68 -26.47 106.75
N ILE A 283 -62.18 -26.25 107.97
CA ILE A 283 -60.75 -26.01 108.24
C ILE A 283 -59.95 -27.26 107.89
N VAL A 284 -60.37 -28.46 108.31
CA VAL A 284 -59.74 -29.73 107.99
C VAL A 284 -59.70 -29.97 106.47
N GLU A 285 -60.79 -29.69 105.76
CA GLU A 285 -60.83 -29.79 104.29
C GLU A 285 -59.86 -28.80 103.61
N TYR A 286 -59.78 -27.55 104.10
CA TYR A 286 -58.80 -26.59 103.58
C TYR A 286 -57.36 -26.95 103.95
N GLU A 287 -57.12 -27.53 105.12
CA GLU A 287 -55.81 -28.00 105.57
C GLU A 287 -55.34 -29.21 104.76
N GLU A 288 -56.24 -30.15 104.44
CA GLU A 288 -55.94 -31.31 103.61
C GLU A 288 -55.62 -30.90 102.17
N ASN A 289 -56.43 -30.01 101.58
CA ASN A 289 -56.15 -29.43 100.26
C ASN A 289 -54.84 -28.63 100.25
N MET A 290 -54.54 -27.89 101.32
CA MET A 290 -53.31 -27.13 101.44
C MET A 290 -52.09 -28.04 101.60
N ARG A 291 -52.22 -29.15 102.35
CA ARG A 291 -51.18 -30.17 102.47
C ARG A 291 -50.87 -30.81 101.12
N LEU A 292 -51.90 -31.12 100.33
CA LEU A 292 -51.75 -31.65 98.98
C LEU A 292 -51.03 -30.66 98.06
N ILE A 293 -51.35 -29.36 98.13
CA ILE A 293 -50.66 -28.32 97.36
C ILE A 293 -49.20 -28.18 97.80
N LYS A 294 -48.91 -28.19 99.11
CA LYS A 294 -47.53 -28.14 99.64
C LYS A 294 -46.71 -29.35 99.20
N GLU A 295 -47.30 -30.53 99.17
CA GLU A 295 -46.67 -31.75 98.70
C GLU A 295 -46.39 -31.70 97.18
N ALA A 296 -47.37 -31.29 96.38
CA ALA A 296 -47.23 -31.18 94.92
C ALA A 296 -46.24 -30.08 94.49
N THR A 297 -46.16 -28.99 95.25
CA THR A 297 -45.22 -27.89 94.98
C THR A 297 -43.85 -28.07 95.64
N GLY A 298 -43.74 -29.00 96.61
CA GLY A 298 -42.52 -29.27 97.37
C GLY A 298 -42.11 -28.14 98.32
N VAL A 299 -43.08 -27.39 98.85
CA VAL A 299 -42.85 -26.16 99.63
C VAL A 299 -43.47 -26.27 101.02
N SER A 300 -42.75 -25.84 102.07
CA SER A 300 -43.18 -25.99 103.47
C SER A 300 -44.07 -24.86 103.97
N ASP A 301 -43.88 -23.63 103.49
CA ASP A 301 -44.67 -22.44 103.87
C ASP A 301 -45.72 -22.06 102.81
N ILE A 302 -46.91 -21.63 103.26
CA ILE A 302 -48.03 -21.21 102.40
C ILE A 302 -47.64 -19.97 101.59
N ASN A 303 -46.88 -19.04 102.18
CA ASN A 303 -46.46 -17.82 101.48
C ASN A 303 -45.49 -18.13 100.33
N GLU A 304 -44.62 -19.14 100.50
CA GLU A 304 -43.71 -19.59 99.44
C GLU A 304 -44.47 -20.28 98.30
N VAL A 305 -45.56 -21.00 98.59
CA VAL A 305 -46.47 -21.56 97.56
C VAL A 305 -47.06 -20.43 96.73
N ILE A 306 -47.60 -19.38 97.38
CA ILE A 306 -48.19 -18.21 96.70
C ILE A 306 -47.14 -17.50 95.83
N ALA A 307 -45.93 -17.28 96.35
CA ALA A 307 -44.83 -16.65 95.61
C ALA A 307 -44.41 -17.47 94.38
N LYS A 308 -44.33 -18.81 94.50
CA LYS A 308 -44.05 -19.69 93.36
C LYS A 308 -45.16 -19.66 92.32
N PHE A 309 -46.43 -19.68 92.72
CA PHE A 309 -47.54 -19.57 91.79
C PHE A 309 -47.58 -18.22 91.06
N GLN A 310 -47.30 -17.12 91.77
CA GLN A 310 -47.21 -15.79 91.16
C GLN A 310 -46.05 -15.71 90.15
N SER A 311 -44.84 -16.12 90.55
CA SER A 311 -43.67 -16.13 89.64
C SER A 311 -43.83 -17.10 88.47
N GLN A 312 -44.49 -18.25 88.64
CA GLN A 312 -44.84 -19.16 87.55
C GLN A 312 -45.88 -18.53 86.61
N GLY A 313 -46.87 -17.81 87.16
CA GLY A 313 -47.83 -17.01 86.41
C GLY A 313 -47.16 -15.93 85.57
N ASP A 314 -46.25 -15.16 86.16
CA ASP A 314 -45.47 -14.13 85.48
C ASP A 314 -44.58 -14.72 84.38
N THR A 315 -43.91 -15.84 84.66
CA THR A 315 -43.10 -16.58 83.67
C THR A 315 -43.95 -17.09 82.52
N HIS A 316 -45.14 -17.63 82.81
CA HIS A 316 -46.08 -18.08 81.78
C HIS A 316 -46.57 -16.92 80.91
N GLN A 317 -46.92 -15.78 81.52
CA GLN A 317 -47.31 -14.58 80.79
C GLN A 317 -46.17 -14.08 79.89
N HIS A 318 -44.94 -14.03 80.41
CA HIS A 318 -43.77 -13.63 79.63
C HIS A 318 -43.50 -14.56 78.45
N LEU A 319 -43.53 -15.88 78.67
CA LEU A 319 -43.37 -16.87 77.59
C LEU A 319 -44.50 -16.78 76.55
N SER A 320 -45.74 -16.55 76.98
CA SER A 320 -46.87 -16.34 76.07
C SER A 320 -46.71 -15.08 75.23
N GLN A 321 -46.23 -13.99 75.83
CA GLN A 321 -45.91 -12.75 75.10
C GLN A 321 -44.77 -12.97 74.09
N LEU A 322 -43.70 -13.68 74.49
CA LEU A 322 -42.57 -13.99 73.62
C LEU A 322 -42.98 -14.90 72.45
N GLN A 323 -43.85 -15.88 72.71
CA GLN A 323 -44.44 -16.72 71.67
C GLN A 323 -45.22 -15.87 70.66
N LYS A 324 -46.13 -15.02 71.12
CA LYS A 324 -46.90 -14.12 70.24
C LYS A 324 -46.01 -13.17 69.44
N ALA A 325 -44.97 -12.62 70.07
CA ALA A 325 -44.01 -11.74 69.40
C ALA A 325 -43.21 -12.49 68.32
N ASN A 326 -42.79 -13.72 68.58
CA ASN A 326 -42.11 -14.56 67.60
C ASN A 326 -43.03 -14.99 66.46
N GLU A 327 -44.29 -15.33 66.74
CA GLU A 327 -45.31 -15.65 65.73
C GLU A 327 -45.52 -14.45 64.80
N ALA A 328 -45.73 -13.25 65.34
CA ALA A 328 -45.86 -12.02 64.56
C ALA A 328 -44.61 -11.72 63.72
N ARG A 329 -43.42 -11.91 64.30
CA ARG A 329 -42.15 -11.73 63.56
C ARG A 329 -42.01 -12.75 62.42
N ASN A 330 -42.45 -13.98 62.62
CA ASN A 330 -42.39 -15.03 61.61
C ASN A 330 -43.37 -14.74 60.46
N GLU A 331 -44.58 -14.26 60.77
CA GLU A 331 -45.54 -13.81 59.75
C GLU A 331 -44.99 -12.64 58.93
N GLU A 332 -44.39 -11.64 59.58
CA GLU A 332 -43.79 -10.50 58.90
C GLU A 332 -42.62 -10.92 58.00
N LEU A 333 -41.77 -11.85 58.46
CA LEU A 333 -40.70 -12.40 57.63
C LEU A 333 -41.23 -13.21 56.43
N LYS A 334 -42.32 -13.97 56.62
CA LYS A 334 -42.98 -14.68 55.51
C LYS A 334 -43.56 -13.70 54.49
N ARG A 335 -44.15 -12.59 54.94
CA ARG A 335 -44.66 -11.52 54.06
C ARG A 335 -43.53 -10.90 53.25
N LYS A 336 -42.44 -10.47 53.91
CA LYS A 336 -41.26 -9.91 53.24
C LYS A 336 -40.63 -10.88 52.25
N LYS A 337 -40.53 -12.17 52.61
CA LYS A 337 -40.04 -13.20 51.67
C LYS A 337 -40.90 -13.28 50.41
N LYS A 338 -42.23 -13.22 50.56
CA LYS A 338 -43.16 -13.25 49.43
C LYS A 338 -43.02 -12.00 48.54
N GLU A 339 -42.86 -10.83 49.14
CA GLU A 339 -42.63 -9.56 48.40
C GLU A 339 -41.33 -9.60 47.61
N ILE A 340 -40.23 -10.00 48.25
CA ILE A 340 -38.92 -10.11 47.58
C ILE A 340 -38.96 -11.16 46.45
N LEU A 341 -39.68 -12.27 46.64
CA LEU A 341 -39.85 -13.26 45.58
C LEU A 341 -40.63 -12.72 44.39
N ALA A 342 -41.70 -11.95 44.63
CA ALA A 342 -42.46 -11.31 43.56
C ALA A 342 -41.61 -10.27 42.81
N GLU A 343 -40.85 -9.43 43.52
CA GLU A 343 -39.92 -8.49 42.92
C GLU A 343 -38.83 -9.20 42.09
N TYR A 344 -38.34 -10.35 42.57
CA TYR A 344 -37.36 -11.15 41.85
C TYR A 344 -37.94 -11.76 40.57
N GLU A 345 -39.16 -12.29 40.62
CA GLU A 345 -39.85 -12.81 39.43
C GLU A 345 -40.08 -11.71 38.40
N ASP A 346 -40.59 -10.55 38.82
CA ASP A 346 -40.75 -9.39 37.94
C ASP A 346 -39.43 -8.94 37.32
N LEU A 347 -38.33 -8.93 38.10
CA LEU A 347 -37.02 -8.55 37.59
C LEU A 347 -36.46 -9.59 36.61
N LYS A 348 -36.64 -10.88 36.91
CA LYS A 348 -36.19 -11.98 36.06
C LYS A 348 -36.89 -11.97 34.70
N TYR A 349 -38.22 -11.85 34.70
CA TYR A 349 -39.01 -11.88 33.46
C TYR A 349 -39.01 -10.55 32.71
N SER A 350 -38.94 -9.40 33.40
CA SER A 350 -38.84 -8.09 32.72
C SER A 350 -37.44 -7.80 32.20
N GLY A 351 -36.39 -8.32 32.84
CA GLY A 351 -35.00 -8.17 32.40
C GLY A 351 -34.73 -8.85 31.06
N GLU A 352 -35.19 -10.10 30.90
CA GLU A 352 -35.05 -10.86 29.66
C GLU A 352 -35.83 -10.22 28.50
N ALA A 353 -37.07 -9.75 28.75
CA ALA A 353 -37.88 -9.07 27.73
C ALA A 353 -37.25 -7.75 27.27
N LYS A 354 -36.69 -6.95 28.19
CA LYS A 354 -35.99 -5.70 27.87
C LYS A 354 -34.70 -5.95 27.09
N LEU A 355 -33.92 -6.97 27.47
CA LEU A 355 -32.71 -7.37 26.76
C LEU A 355 -33.02 -7.86 25.35
N ALA A 356 -34.06 -8.66 25.17
CA ALA A 356 -34.48 -9.13 23.86
C ALA A 356 -34.96 -7.98 22.95
N HIS A 357 -35.68 -7.00 23.51
CA HIS A 357 -36.08 -5.81 22.77
C HIS A 357 -34.89 -4.91 22.40
N ALA A 358 -33.96 -4.70 23.34
CA ALA A 358 -32.74 -3.93 23.09
C ALA A 358 -31.86 -4.58 22.00
N ARG A 359 -31.71 -5.92 22.02
CA ARG A 359 -30.98 -6.65 20.97
C ARG A 359 -31.63 -6.50 19.60
N ARG A 360 -32.96 -6.65 19.50
CA ARG A 360 -33.69 -6.43 18.24
C ARG A 360 -33.52 -5.00 17.72
N MET A 361 -33.56 -4.01 18.61
CA MET A 361 -33.37 -2.62 18.21
C MET A 361 -31.94 -2.35 17.72
N ILE A 362 -30.93 -3.01 18.32
CA ILE A 362 -29.55 -2.95 17.83
C ILE A 362 -29.44 -3.57 16.43
N GLU A 363 -30.00 -4.77 16.22
CA GLU A 363 -30.02 -5.41 14.89
C GLU A 363 -30.71 -4.55 13.83
N GLU A 364 -31.85 -3.91 14.16
CA GLU A 364 -32.52 -2.97 13.26
C GLU A 364 -31.65 -1.74 12.94
N MET A 365 -30.95 -1.19 13.93
CA MET A 365 -30.03 -0.06 13.72
C MET A 365 -28.81 -0.45 12.89
N GLU A 366 -28.25 -1.65 13.10
CA GLU A 366 -27.16 -2.21 12.30
C GLU A 366 -27.59 -2.42 10.85
N GLN A 367 -28.80 -2.93 10.63
CA GLN A 367 -29.37 -3.08 9.29
C GLN A 367 -29.55 -1.71 8.61
N HIS A 368 -30.10 -0.71 9.31
CA HIS A 368 -30.24 0.64 8.76
C HIS A 368 -28.90 1.29 8.43
N LEU A 369 -27.86 1.03 9.25
CA LEU A 369 -26.51 1.51 9.00
C LEU A 369 -25.94 0.86 7.71
N ALA A 370 -26.04 -0.46 7.58
CA ALA A 370 -25.58 -1.17 6.38
C ALA A 370 -26.30 -0.68 5.11
N GLU A 371 -27.62 -0.47 5.16
CA GLU A 371 -28.39 0.08 4.04
C GLU A 371 -27.96 1.52 3.69
N ALA A 372 -27.66 2.35 4.69
CA ALA A 372 -27.19 3.71 4.48
C ALA A 372 -25.77 3.75 3.87
N GLU A 373 -24.89 2.84 4.29
CA GLU A 373 -23.55 2.70 3.73
C GLU A 373 -23.59 2.30 2.25
N VAL A 374 -24.42 1.31 1.89
CA VAL A 374 -24.59 0.90 0.48
C VAL A 374 -25.12 2.06 -0.36
N LYS A 375 -26.16 2.76 0.11
CA LYS A 375 -26.70 3.94 -0.60
C LYS A 375 -25.65 5.05 -0.78
N THR A 376 -24.81 5.26 0.23
CA THR A 376 -23.73 6.25 0.17
C THR A 376 -22.65 5.84 -0.83
N ALA A 377 -22.26 4.57 -0.86
CA ALA A 377 -21.31 4.04 -1.83
C ALA A 377 -21.83 4.20 -3.26
N GLU A 378 -23.09 3.84 -3.52
CA GLU A 378 -23.73 4.04 -4.82
C GLU A 378 -23.78 5.51 -5.23
N ALA A 379 -24.15 6.41 -4.31
CA ALA A 379 -24.20 7.85 -4.55
C ALA A 379 -22.81 8.40 -4.89
N LYS A 380 -21.77 7.92 -4.20
CA LYS A 380 -20.37 8.28 -4.48
C LYS A 380 -19.94 7.87 -5.88
N VAL A 381 -20.23 6.63 -6.29
CA VAL A 381 -19.90 6.15 -7.65
C VAL A 381 -20.63 6.98 -8.72
N LYS A 382 -21.92 7.28 -8.51
CA LYS A 382 -22.70 8.14 -9.39
C LYS A 382 -22.10 9.54 -9.48
N TYR A 383 -21.72 10.14 -8.34
CA TYR A 383 -21.08 11.45 -8.28
C TYR A 383 -19.71 11.47 -8.98
N GLU A 384 -18.87 10.46 -8.76
CA GLU A 384 -17.56 10.38 -9.43
C GLU A 384 -17.72 10.29 -10.96
N ARG A 385 -18.72 9.55 -11.44
CA ARG A 385 -19.03 9.45 -12.87
C ARG A 385 -19.50 10.80 -13.43
N THR A 386 -20.42 11.49 -12.76
CA THR A 386 -20.92 12.79 -13.22
C THR A 386 -19.85 13.88 -13.13
N ALA A 387 -19.01 13.86 -12.10
CA ALA A 387 -17.87 14.77 -11.95
C ALA A 387 -16.85 14.57 -13.09
N LYS A 388 -16.50 13.32 -13.44
CA LYS A 388 -15.64 13.03 -14.60
C LYS A 388 -16.24 13.54 -15.91
N LEU A 389 -17.53 13.31 -16.12
CA LEU A 389 -18.24 13.82 -17.30
C LEU A 389 -18.21 15.36 -17.36
N MET A 390 -18.46 16.02 -16.23
CA MET A 390 -18.41 17.48 -16.12
C MET A 390 -17.01 18.03 -16.40
N THR A 391 -15.96 17.41 -15.86
CA THR A 391 -14.56 17.80 -16.14
C THR A 391 -14.21 17.65 -17.61
N ASN A 392 -14.62 16.54 -18.24
CA ASN A 392 -14.41 16.32 -19.68
C ASN A 392 -15.18 17.34 -20.52
N ALA A 393 -16.42 17.66 -20.15
CA ALA A 393 -17.22 18.68 -20.83
C ALA A 393 -16.56 20.06 -20.73
N LYS A 394 -16.10 20.47 -19.54
CA LYS A 394 -15.36 21.73 -19.35
C LYS A 394 -14.10 21.79 -20.20
N ALA A 395 -13.30 20.72 -20.22
CA ALA A 395 -12.09 20.66 -21.03
C ALA A 395 -12.41 20.76 -22.54
N GLY A 396 -13.45 20.06 -23.00
CA GLY A 396 -13.90 20.11 -24.39
C GLY A 396 -14.43 21.48 -24.80
N ILE A 397 -15.23 22.13 -23.95
CA ILE A 397 -15.76 23.47 -24.18
C ILE A 397 -14.64 24.51 -24.16
N ASN A 398 -13.68 24.40 -23.24
CA ASN A 398 -12.53 25.29 -23.20
C ASN A 398 -11.69 25.19 -24.47
N HIS A 399 -11.38 23.96 -24.91
CA HIS A 399 -10.66 23.75 -26.17
C HIS A 399 -11.45 24.23 -27.40
N LEU A 400 -12.78 24.08 -27.40
CA LEU A 400 -13.63 24.66 -28.45
C LEU A 400 -13.58 26.19 -28.43
N SER A 401 -13.64 26.81 -27.24
CA SER A 401 -13.52 28.26 -27.07
C SER A 401 -12.17 28.76 -27.58
N ASP A 402 -11.07 28.08 -27.25
CA ASP A 402 -9.71 28.42 -27.72
C ASP A 402 -9.63 28.37 -29.26
N LYS A 403 -10.23 27.35 -29.89
CA LYS A 403 -10.25 27.23 -31.37
C LYS A 403 -11.09 28.30 -32.06
N LEU A 404 -12.10 28.82 -31.38
CA LEU A 404 -13.02 29.84 -31.92
C LEU A 404 -12.61 31.27 -31.49
N ASP A 405 -11.45 31.44 -30.85
CA ASP A 405 -11.01 32.75 -30.34
C ASP A 405 -10.90 33.79 -31.47
N GLY A 406 -10.43 33.37 -32.65
CA GLY A 406 -10.31 34.23 -33.84
C GLY A 406 -11.63 34.70 -34.48
N ILE A 407 -12.79 34.23 -34.01
CA ILE A 407 -14.11 34.66 -34.51
C ILE A 407 -14.69 35.68 -33.55
N HIS A 408 -14.74 36.95 -34.00
CA HIS A 408 -15.29 38.05 -33.21
C HIS A 408 -16.80 38.22 -33.46
N LEU A 409 -17.57 38.04 -32.39
CA LEU A 409 -18.97 38.42 -32.29
C LEU A 409 -19.10 39.81 -31.64
N PRO A 410 -20.03 40.67 -32.09
CA PRO A 410 -20.33 41.94 -31.41
C PRO A 410 -20.88 41.68 -29.98
N ASP A 411 -20.46 42.47 -28.99
CA ASP A 411 -20.94 42.44 -27.59
C ASP A 411 -20.76 41.12 -26.81
N THR A 412 -19.65 40.41 -27.01
CA THR A 412 -19.39 39.17 -26.25
C THR A 412 -18.49 39.42 -25.04
N PRO A 413 -18.96 39.21 -23.79
CA PRO A 413 -18.12 39.33 -22.60
C PRO A 413 -17.09 38.20 -22.53
N TYR A 414 -15.84 38.53 -22.19
CA TYR A 414 -14.79 37.54 -21.94
C TYR A 414 -15.06 36.86 -20.59
N LEU A 415 -15.60 35.64 -20.64
CA LEU A 415 -15.90 34.85 -19.46
C LEU A 415 -14.79 33.82 -19.22
N LYS A 416 -14.28 33.75 -17.99
CA LYS A 416 -13.35 32.70 -17.58
C LYS A 416 -14.11 31.41 -17.32
N MET A 417 -13.48 30.29 -17.68
CA MET A 417 -14.02 28.95 -17.55
C MET A 417 -14.19 28.57 -16.06
N SER A 418 -15.43 28.48 -15.59
CA SER A 418 -15.82 28.10 -14.23
C SER A 418 -17.09 27.24 -14.26
N ASP A 419 -17.41 26.59 -13.14
CA ASP A 419 -18.57 25.69 -13.00
C ASP A 419 -19.91 26.36 -13.31
N GLU A 420 -20.03 27.66 -13.04
CA GLU A 420 -21.25 28.45 -13.29
C GLU A 420 -21.29 29.01 -14.72
N THR A 421 -20.12 29.21 -15.34
CA THR A 421 -19.99 29.85 -16.66
C THR A 421 -19.87 28.86 -17.81
N VAL A 422 -19.80 27.53 -17.54
CA VAL A 422 -19.69 26.47 -18.57
C VAL A 422 -20.76 26.57 -19.65
N VAL A 423 -22.01 26.77 -19.23
CA VAL A 423 -23.15 26.82 -20.15
C VAL A 423 -23.10 28.09 -21.00
N GLN A 424 -22.75 29.22 -20.38
CA GLN A 424 -22.66 30.52 -21.08
C GLN A 424 -21.53 30.53 -22.12
N ILE A 425 -20.37 29.93 -21.81
CA ILE A 425 -19.25 29.81 -22.76
C ILE A 425 -19.62 28.89 -23.91
N LEU A 426 -20.32 27.78 -23.65
CA LEU A 426 -20.82 26.90 -24.71
C LEU A 426 -21.81 27.63 -25.64
N GLU A 427 -22.71 28.44 -25.09
CA GLU A 427 -23.66 29.23 -25.88
C GLU A 427 -22.94 30.27 -26.78
N ILE A 428 -21.88 30.90 -26.28
CA ILE A 428 -21.01 31.77 -27.07
C ILE A 428 -20.33 30.98 -28.19
N CYS A 429 -19.78 29.80 -27.90
CA CYS A 429 -19.17 28.92 -28.91
C CYS A 429 -20.17 28.52 -30.01
N ILE A 430 -21.43 28.22 -29.64
CA ILE A 430 -22.49 27.90 -30.60
C ILE A 430 -22.74 29.08 -31.53
N ARG A 431 -22.91 30.30 -30.99
CA ARG A 431 -23.12 31.51 -31.82
C ARG A 431 -21.94 31.80 -32.76
N LYS A 432 -20.70 31.57 -32.30
CA LYS A 432 -19.49 31.70 -33.14
C LYS A 432 -19.48 30.67 -34.27
N LEU A 433 -19.87 29.43 -33.99
CA LEU A 433 -19.99 28.37 -34.99
C LEU A 433 -21.10 28.63 -36.00
N GLU A 434 -22.25 29.16 -35.58
CA GLU A 434 -23.34 29.55 -36.47
C GLU A 434 -22.91 30.65 -37.43
N GLN A 435 -22.22 31.68 -36.92
CA GLN A 435 -21.65 32.74 -37.75
C GLN A 435 -20.62 32.19 -38.75
N LEU A 436 -19.75 31.27 -38.30
CA LEU A 436 -18.81 30.59 -39.19
C LEU A 436 -19.54 29.80 -40.28
N ALA A 437 -20.56 29.02 -39.91
CA ALA A 437 -21.34 28.23 -40.84
C ALA A 437 -22.03 29.11 -41.89
N THR A 438 -22.64 30.23 -41.50
CA THR A 438 -23.23 31.20 -42.44
C THR A 438 -22.18 31.82 -43.35
N ASN A 439 -20.99 32.14 -42.83
CA ASN A 439 -19.90 32.74 -43.62
C ASN A 439 -19.28 31.78 -44.65
N VAL A 440 -19.36 30.47 -44.39
CA VAL A 440 -18.87 29.40 -45.28
C VAL A 440 -19.96 28.95 -46.26
N GLN A 441 -21.24 29.17 -45.94
CA GLN A 441 -22.37 28.82 -46.80
C GLN A 441 -22.33 29.65 -48.10
N GLY A 442 -21.98 28.99 -49.22
CA GLY A 442 -21.89 29.61 -50.56
C GLY A 442 -20.47 29.99 -51.00
N LYS A 443 -19.42 29.66 -50.24
CA LYS A 443 -18.01 29.77 -50.68
C LYS A 443 -17.39 28.38 -50.81
N GLU A 444 -16.81 28.05 -51.96
CA GLU A 444 -15.99 26.84 -52.10
C GLU A 444 -14.78 26.97 -51.16
N VAL A 445 -14.70 26.06 -50.17
CA VAL A 445 -13.53 25.94 -49.30
C VAL A 445 -12.39 25.43 -50.18
N PRO A 446 -11.22 26.11 -50.24
CA PRO A 446 -10.09 25.62 -51.01
C PRO A 446 -9.73 24.20 -50.56
N GLU A 447 -9.66 23.28 -51.51
CA GLU A 447 -9.19 21.92 -51.30
C GLU A 447 -7.82 21.96 -50.59
N PRO A 448 -7.58 21.14 -49.54
CA PRO A 448 -6.36 21.22 -48.77
C PRO A 448 -5.18 20.82 -49.66
N VAL A 449 -4.42 21.82 -50.11
CA VAL A 449 -3.18 21.62 -50.85
C VAL A 449 -2.24 20.81 -49.95
N ALA A 450 -1.87 19.61 -50.43
CA ALA A 450 -0.87 18.76 -49.79
C ALA A 450 0.42 19.58 -49.53
N PRO A 451 1.01 19.51 -48.32
CA PRO A 451 2.11 20.41 -47.97
C PRO A 451 3.36 20.07 -48.80
N GLN A 452 3.81 21.04 -49.59
CA GLN A 452 5.17 21.08 -50.12
C GLN A 452 6.16 21.37 -48.97
N PRO A 453 7.36 20.77 -48.97
CA PRO A 453 8.33 20.94 -47.90
C PRO A 453 9.17 22.20 -48.18
N ALA A 454 8.84 23.34 -47.56
CA ALA A 454 9.78 24.45 -47.42
C ALA A 454 9.41 25.42 -46.28
N ALA A 455 10.46 25.76 -45.51
CA ALA A 455 10.60 26.81 -44.49
C ALA A 455 10.16 26.50 -43.03
N PRO A 456 11.01 26.84 -42.04
CA PRO A 456 10.84 26.46 -40.64
C PRO A 456 9.76 27.31 -39.96
N ALA A 457 8.74 26.64 -39.43
CA ALA A 457 7.71 27.24 -38.61
C ALA A 457 8.31 27.71 -37.27
N THR A 458 7.95 28.94 -36.90
CA THR A 458 8.08 29.49 -35.56
C THR A 458 7.39 28.59 -34.54
N ALA A 459 8.06 28.35 -33.41
CA ALA A 459 7.54 27.58 -32.29
C ALA A 459 6.22 28.17 -31.78
N GLY A 460 5.11 27.43 -31.90
CA GLY A 460 3.83 27.88 -31.35
C GLY A 460 2.57 27.10 -31.73
N GLU A 461 2.58 26.20 -32.71
CA GLU A 461 1.35 25.50 -33.10
C GLU A 461 1.24 24.08 -32.51
N THR A 462 0.14 23.86 -31.79
CA THR A 462 -0.25 22.58 -31.22
C THR A 462 -0.60 21.59 -32.31
N THR A 463 0.21 20.55 -32.48
CA THR A 463 -0.10 19.40 -33.33
C THR A 463 -1.42 18.75 -32.92
N SER A 464 -2.36 18.66 -33.86
CA SER A 464 -3.63 17.95 -33.72
C SER A 464 -3.40 16.46 -33.43
N ILE A 465 -3.89 15.97 -32.29
CA ILE A 465 -3.74 14.57 -31.83
C ILE A 465 -4.38 13.54 -32.78
N PHE A 466 -5.25 13.95 -33.70
CA PHE A 466 -5.91 13.04 -34.65
C PHE A 466 -5.04 12.57 -35.84
N GLN A 467 -3.79 13.05 -35.97
CA GLN A 467 -2.89 12.67 -37.07
C GLN A 467 -1.69 11.80 -36.64
N ILE A 468 -1.66 11.26 -35.42
CA ILE A 468 -0.55 10.42 -34.97
C ILE A 468 -0.77 8.98 -35.45
N SER A 469 -0.25 8.66 -36.64
CA SER A 469 -0.05 7.28 -37.06
C SER A 469 1.14 6.66 -36.29
N PRO A 470 1.07 5.39 -35.82
CA PRO A 470 2.13 4.77 -35.02
C PRO A 470 3.50 4.67 -35.73
N SER A 471 3.52 4.88 -37.05
CA SER A 471 4.68 4.76 -37.93
C SER A 471 5.48 6.06 -38.13
N GLN A 472 5.03 7.19 -37.59
CA GLN A 472 5.70 8.50 -37.74
C GLN A 472 6.12 9.14 -36.41
N LEU A 473 6.44 8.32 -35.40
CA LEU A 473 7.04 8.83 -34.15
C LEU A 473 8.56 8.92 -34.29
N PRO A 474 9.18 10.04 -33.88
CA PRO A 474 10.64 10.18 -33.88
C PRO A 474 11.32 9.12 -33.00
N VAL A 475 12.45 8.58 -33.48
CA VAL A 475 13.20 7.46 -32.88
C VAL A 475 13.66 7.73 -31.43
N TYR A 476 13.68 8.99 -30.99
CA TYR A 476 14.03 9.39 -29.63
C TYR A 476 12.90 9.24 -28.60
N ASN A 477 11.65 9.03 -29.04
CA ASN A 477 10.53 8.70 -28.14
C ASN A 477 10.48 7.19 -27.90
N THR A 478 11.50 6.67 -27.22
CA THR A 478 11.44 5.33 -26.64
C THR A 478 10.45 5.35 -25.48
N ARG A 479 9.24 4.85 -25.72
CA ARG A 479 8.26 4.52 -24.68
C ARG A 479 8.97 3.67 -23.61
N VAL A 480 9.13 4.20 -22.41
CA VAL A 480 9.53 3.39 -21.25
C VAL A 480 8.42 2.36 -21.06
N LYS A 481 8.71 1.08 -21.35
CA LYS A 481 7.84 -0.03 -20.94
C LYS A 481 7.87 -0.04 -19.42
N LEU A 482 6.91 0.65 -18.81
CA LEU A 482 6.54 0.38 -17.43
C LEU A 482 6.21 -1.11 -17.40
N ARG A 483 7.05 -1.89 -16.69
CA ARG A 483 6.68 -3.26 -16.36
C ARG A 483 5.27 -3.19 -15.76
N PRO A 484 4.35 -4.08 -16.14
CA PRO A 484 3.15 -4.29 -15.36
C PRO A 484 3.64 -4.47 -13.92
N VAL A 485 3.26 -3.54 -13.05
CA VAL A 485 3.33 -3.81 -11.63
C VAL A 485 2.28 -4.88 -11.46
N GLU A 486 2.72 -6.13 -11.53
CA GLU A 486 2.02 -7.24 -10.92
C GLU A 486 1.79 -6.77 -9.49
N PHE A 487 0.54 -6.40 -9.19
CA PHE A 487 0.08 -6.42 -7.83
C PHE A 487 0.39 -7.85 -7.36
N GLU A 488 1.46 -8.00 -6.57
CA GLU A 488 1.46 -9.08 -5.61
C GLU A 488 0.21 -8.82 -4.77
N GLU A 489 -0.85 -9.56 -5.09
CA GLU A 489 -1.76 -10.04 -4.07
C GLU A 489 -0.85 -10.59 -2.99
N SER A 490 -0.65 -9.78 -1.94
CA SER A 490 -0.30 -10.30 -0.63
C SER A 490 -1.38 -11.32 -0.36
N SER A 491 -1.08 -12.59 -0.60
CA SER A 491 -1.83 -13.70 -0.05
C SER A 491 -2.04 -13.34 1.41
N GLY A 492 -3.30 -13.05 1.76
CA GLY A 492 -3.72 -13.17 3.14
C GLY A 492 -3.46 -14.63 3.48
N GLU A 493 -2.31 -14.89 4.10
CA GLU A 493 -2.21 -16.06 4.95
C GLU A 493 -3.26 -15.81 6.02
N ASP A 494 -4.39 -16.51 5.86
CA ASP A 494 -5.33 -16.81 6.92
C ASP A 494 -4.50 -17.43 8.05
N GLU A 495 -4.05 -16.61 9.00
CA GLU A 495 -3.72 -17.09 10.33
C GLU A 495 -5.06 -17.43 10.98
N GLU A 496 -5.43 -18.71 10.83
CA GLU A 496 -6.42 -19.38 11.65
C GLU A 496 -6.18 -19.01 13.12
N GLU A 497 -7.25 -18.58 13.79
CA GLU A 497 -7.32 -18.47 15.24
C GLU A 497 -6.98 -19.82 15.86
N ASP A 498 -5.71 -20.04 16.20
CA ASP A 498 -5.30 -21.10 17.08
C ASP A 498 -5.30 -20.53 18.51
N ASP A 499 -6.41 -20.80 19.20
CA ASP A 499 -6.53 -20.71 20.65
C ASP A 499 -5.49 -21.64 21.30
N ASP A 500 -4.27 -21.15 21.50
CA ASP A 500 -3.31 -21.76 22.42
C ASP A 500 -2.88 -20.76 23.49
N TYR A 501 -3.19 -21.09 24.74
CA TYR A 501 -2.71 -20.41 25.94
C TYR A 501 -1.19 -20.62 26.06
N GLY A 502 -0.41 -19.91 25.24
CA GLY A 502 1.04 -20.00 25.15
C GLY A 502 1.76 -18.87 25.89
N GLU A 503 2.18 -19.18 27.12
CA GLU A 503 3.38 -18.67 27.82
C GLU A 503 3.96 -17.30 27.37
N VAL A 504 3.75 -16.26 28.20
CA VAL A 504 4.34 -14.93 28.03
C VAL A 504 5.85 -15.03 27.79
N PRO A 505 6.36 -14.56 26.62
CA PRO A 505 7.77 -14.70 26.29
C PRO A 505 8.67 -14.00 27.31
N ASP A 506 9.52 -14.78 27.97
CA ASP A 506 10.41 -14.25 28.99
C ASP A 506 11.45 -13.28 28.40
N ARG A 507 12.00 -12.38 29.22
CA ARG A 507 12.83 -11.25 28.75
C ARG A 507 14.02 -11.67 27.87
N GLU A 508 14.54 -12.88 28.05
CA GLU A 508 15.64 -13.43 27.26
C GLU A 508 15.23 -13.90 25.85
N THR A 509 14.00 -14.42 25.67
CA THR A 509 13.50 -14.81 24.34
C THR A 509 13.24 -13.58 23.48
N ILE A 510 12.69 -12.52 24.06
CA ILE A 510 12.52 -11.22 23.38
C ILE A 510 13.88 -10.64 22.97
N LYS A 511 14.90 -10.74 23.83
CA LYS A 511 16.28 -10.31 23.49
C LYS A 511 16.88 -11.13 22.36
N LYS A 512 16.71 -12.46 22.33
CA LYS A 512 17.18 -13.32 21.23
C LYS A 512 16.49 -13.00 19.92
N HIS A 513 15.17 -12.81 19.92
CA HIS A 513 14.40 -12.44 18.72
C HIS A 513 14.84 -11.07 18.18
N THR A 514 15.03 -10.10 19.07
CA THR A 514 15.49 -8.76 18.70
C THR A 514 16.92 -8.80 18.14
N ALA A 515 17.81 -9.60 18.71
CA ALA A 515 19.17 -9.79 18.22
C ALA A 515 19.21 -10.51 16.86
N GLN A 516 18.33 -11.49 16.63
CA GLN A 516 18.19 -12.15 15.32
C GLN A 516 17.68 -11.18 14.24
N MET A 517 16.68 -10.35 14.54
CA MET A 517 16.22 -9.30 13.60
C MET A 517 17.30 -8.28 13.27
N LEU A 518 18.07 -7.83 14.26
CA LEU A 518 19.17 -6.90 14.05
C LEU A 518 20.28 -7.53 13.19
N ASN A 519 20.62 -8.79 13.42
CA ASN A 519 21.60 -9.53 12.62
C ASN A 519 21.11 -9.80 11.17
N ALA A 520 19.81 -10.03 10.97
CA ALA A 520 19.22 -10.18 9.64
C ALA A 520 19.26 -8.86 8.84
N LYS A 521 19.02 -7.71 9.49
CA LYS A 521 19.16 -6.37 8.88
C LYS A 521 20.61 -5.96 8.61
N LEU A 522 21.58 -6.52 9.31
CA LEU A 522 23.01 -6.26 9.08
C LEU A 522 23.58 -7.10 7.93
N LYS A 523 23.05 -8.31 7.68
CA LYS A 523 23.46 -9.17 6.54
C LYS A 523 23.02 -8.63 5.17
N THR A 524 21.97 -7.82 5.11
CA THR A 524 21.45 -7.21 3.86
C THR A 524 22.30 -6.04 3.34
N LYS A 525 23.33 -5.59 4.09
CA LYS A 525 24.23 -4.49 3.69
C LYS A 525 25.61 -4.91 3.18
N GLN A 526 25.87 -6.18 2.89
CA GLN A 526 27.10 -6.57 2.18
C GLN A 526 26.89 -6.58 0.67
N ALA A 527 27.52 -5.62 -0.01
CA ALA A 527 27.59 -5.57 -1.47
C ALA A 527 28.32 -6.81 -2.03
N LYS A 528 27.67 -7.53 -2.96
CA LYS A 528 28.29 -8.61 -3.74
C LYS A 528 29.50 -8.06 -4.52
N LYS A 529 30.72 -8.40 -4.09
CA LYS A 529 31.93 -8.22 -4.91
C LYS A 529 31.83 -9.11 -6.15
N GLY A 530 31.86 -8.51 -7.33
CA GLY A 530 31.89 -9.21 -8.61
C GLY A 530 33.13 -10.10 -8.74
N LYS A 531 32.93 -11.37 -9.09
CA LYS A 531 34.01 -12.30 -9.47
C LYS A 531 34.61 -11.82 -10.81
N LYS A 532 35.83 -11.28 -10.73
CA LYS A 532 36.69 -11.04 -11.90
C LYS A 532 37.22 -12.40 -12.39
N LYS A 533 36.87 -12.76 -13.61
CA LYS A 533 37.41 -13.92 -14.34
C LYS A 533 38.90 -13.64 -14.61
N ARG A 534 39.81 -14.40 -14.00
CA ARG A 534 41.24 -14.41 -14.35
C ARG A 534 41.52 -15.71 -15.10
N ALA A 535 41.90 -15.56 -16.37
CA ALA A 535 42.50 -16.63 -17.16
C ALA A 535 43.87 -16.96 -16.55
N ALA A 536 44.12 -18.24 -16.32
CA ALA A 536 45.46 -18.75 -16.07
C ALA A 536 46.17 -18.90 -17.42
N LYS A 537 47.34 -18.30 -17.53
CA LYS A 537 48.30 -18.57 -18.60
C LYS A 537 49.70 -18.50 -17.98
N ASP A 538 50.38 -19.64 -18.07
CA ASP A 538 51.81 -19.94 -18.16
C ASP A 538 52.80 -19.44 -17.09
N GLU A 539 53.51 -20.45 -16.54
CA GLU A 539 54.97 -20.59 -16.45
C GLU A 539 55.79 -19.37 -16.01
N ASP A 540 56.35 -19.39 -14.79
CA ASP A 540 57.70 -19.88 -14.44
C ASP A 540 57.93 -19.75 -12.91
#